data_AF-A0A7Y3ENN1-F1
#
_entry.id   AF-A0A7Y3ENN1-F1
#
_cell.length_a   1.000
_cell.length_b   1.000
_cell.length_c   1.000
_cell.angle_alpha   90.00
_cell.angle_beta   90.00
_cell.angle_gamma   90.00
#
_symmetry.space_group_name_H-M   'P 1'
#
loop_
_entity.id
_entity.type
_entity.pdbx_description
1 polymer ?
#
loop_
_entity_poly.entity_id
_entity_poly.type
_entity_poly.pdbx_seq_one_letter_code
_entity_poly.pdbx_strand_id
1 'polypeptide(L)'
;MFCIETQKLKLKLEIVPVSSLLIHEEVIPQSANKLILEFKNLASLQNPIIVDENHVVLDGNHRAHAFNVLNFRFIPVCKIDYFNRHTKLLYWFRLLGNVKRIELLKELIASAGGTFYPISERLALKKALEENCLACGIQYGEKYFYISFPEEVCCDAVVTYDII
;
A
#
# COMPACT_ATOMS: atom_id res chain seq x y z
N MET A 1 3.87 -26.50 9.84
CA MET A 1 4.74 -25.62 9.04
C MET A 1 5.33 -26.43 7.91
N PHE A 2 5.21 -25.99 6.67
CA PHE A 2 5.86 -26.57 5.50
C PHE A 2 6.80 -25.54 4.88
N CYS A 3 7.94 -25.94 4.34
CA CYS A 3 8.92 -25.00 3.81
C CYS A 3 9.24 -25.30 2.35
N ILE A 4 9.23 -24.26 1.53
CA ILE A 4 9.68 -24.30 0.14
C ILE A 4 10.96 -23.48 0.06
N GLU A 5 12.06 -24.14 -0.28
CA GLU A 5 13.35 -23.48 -0.48
C GLU A 5 13.57 -23.26 -1.98
N THR A 6 13.78 -22.00 -2.35
CA THR A 6 14.19 -21.62 -3.70
C THR A 6 15.63 -21.11 -3.67
N GLN A 7 16.24 -20.87 -4.83
CA GLN A 7 17.59 -20.30 -4.90
C GLN A 7 17.73 -18.91 -4.25
N LYS A 8 16.62 -18.16 -4.12
CA LYS A 8 16.62 -16.75 -3.70
C LYS A 8 15.87 -16.50 -2.40
N LEU A 9 14.79 -17.24 -2.18
CA LEU A 9 13.82 -17.03 -1.11
C LEU A 9 13.46 -18.35 -0.43
N LYS A 10 13.25 -18.27 0.89
CA LYS A 10 12.69 -19.35 1.70
C LYS A 10 11.27 -18.98 2.06
N LEU A 11 10.31 -19.82 1.64
CA LEU A 11 8.89 -19.58 1.85
C LEU A 11 8.39 -20.56 2.92
N LYS A 12 7.90 -20.05 4.05
CA LYS A 12 7.37 -20.86 5.16
C LYS A 12 5.85 -20.80 5.15
N LEU A 13 5.19 -21.91 4.82
CA LEU A 13 3.75 -22.06 4.85
C LEU A 13 3.29 -22.48 6.25
N GLU A 14 2.43 -21.67 6.86
CA GLU A 14 1.94 -21.83 8.23
C GLU A 14 0.44 -21.48 8.29
N ILE A 15 -0.24 -21.94 9.34
CA ILE A 15 -1.58 -21.46 9.71
C ILE A 15 -1.39 -20.68 11.00
N VAL A 16 -1.83 -19.42 11.02
CA VAL A 16 -1.64 -18.51 12.16
C VAL A 16 -2.99 -17.96 12.63
N PRO A 17 -3.10 -17.50 13.88
CA PRO A 17 -4.28 -16.79 14.35
C PRO A 17 -4.50 -15.52 13.52
N VAL A 18 -5.74 -15.24 13.11
CA VAL A 18 -6.04 -13.97 12.40
C VAL A 18 -5.71 -12.76 13.27
N SER A 19 -5.90 -12.88 14.58
CA SER A 19 -5.59 -11.83 15.56
C SER A 19 -4.10 -11.52 15.72
N SER A 20 -3.18 -12.33 15.14
CA SER A 20 -1.74 -12.03 15.18
C SER A 20 -1.27 -11.21 13.99
N LEU A 21 -2.13 -10.97 12.99
CA LEU A 21 -1.76 -10.24 11.79
C LEU A 21 -1.69 -8.73 12.05
N LEU A 22 -0.65 -8.09 11.51
CA LEU A 22 -0.48 -6.64 11.54
C LEU A 22 -0.73 -6.09 10.13
N ILE A 23 -1.77 -5.28 9.98
CA ILE A 23 -2.16 -4.66 8.72
C ILE A 23 -1.41 -3.33 8.58
N HIS A 24 -0.87 -3.05 7.38
CA HIS A 24 -0.07 -1.85 7.12
C HIS A 24 -0.63 -0.94 6.00
N GLU A 25 -1.74 -1.31 5.37
CA GLU A 25 -2.44 -0.49 4.37
C GLU A 25 -3.93 -0.43 4.68
N GLU A 26 -4.58 0.65 4.26
CA GLU A 26 -6.04 0.75 4.30
C GLU A 26 -6.69 -0.20 3.28
N VAL A 27 -7.87 -0.71 3.61
CA VAL A 27 -8.65 -1.52 2.69
C VAL A 27 -9.57 -0.66 1.83
N ILE A 28 -9.52 -0.88 0.53
CA ILE A 28 -10.51 -0.33 -0.41
C ILE A 28 -11.87 -1.02 -0.15
N PRO A 29 -12.91 -0.30 0.31
CA PRO A 29 -14.15 -0.92 0.79
C PRO A 29 -14.84 -1.81 -0.25
N GLN A 30 -14.85 -1.38 -1.52
CA GLN A 30 -15.47 -2.15 -2.61
C GLN A 30 -14.81 -3.51 -2.80
N SER A 31 -13.48 -3.55 -2.82
CA SER A 31 -12.70 -4.79 -2.96
C SER A 31 -12.84 -5.69 -1.74
N ALA A 32 -12.83 -5.12 -0.54
CA ALA A 32 -13.02 -5.85 0.71
C ALA A 32 -14.41 -6.48 0.79
N ASN A 33 -15.46 -5.72 0.48
CA ASN A 33 -16.85 -6.19 0.51
C ASN A 33 -17.09 -7.35 -0.47
N LYS A 34 -16.48 -7.29 -1.65
CA LYS A 34 -16.53 -8.40 -2.62
C LYS A 34 -15.94 -9.68 -2.03
N LEU A 35 -14.76 -9.61 -1.42
CA LEU A 35 -14.12 -10.77 -0.78
C LEU A 35 -14.92 -11.30 0.41
N ILE A 36 -15.50 -10.42 1.22
CA ILE A 36 -16.38 -10.82 2.33
C ILE A 36 -17.58 -11.62 1.80
N LEU A 37 -18.20 -11.18 0.70
CA LEU A 37 -19.32 -11.89 0.08
C LEU A 37 -18.88 -13.24 -0.50
N GLU A 38 -17.75 -13.29 -1.18
CA GLU A 38 -17.18 -14.53 -1.72
C GLU A 38 -16.92 -15.55 -0.61
N PHE A 39 -16.25 -15.14 0.48
CA PHE A 39 -15.93 -16.04 1.60
C PHE A 39 -17.12 -16.45 2.46
N LYS A 40 -18.20 -15.67 2.50
CA LYS A 40 -19.47 -16.10 3.12
C LYS A 40 -20.11 -17.27 2.37
N ASN A 41 -20.01 -17.28 1.05
CA ASN A 41 -20.63 -18.31 0.21
C ASN A 41 -19.71 -19.53 0.02
N LEU A 42 -18.41 -19.28 -0.14
CA LEU A 42 -17.39 -20.30 -0.32
C LEU A 42 -16.09 -19.84 0.34
N ALA A 43 -15.76 -20.42 1.49
CA ALA A 43 -14.50 -20.17 2.19
C ALA A 43 -13.32 -20.90 1.51
N SER A 44 -13.06 -20.59 0.24
CA SER A 44 -11.91 -21.10 -0.50
C SER A 44 -10.88 -20.00 -0.70
N LEU A 45 -9.82 -20.05 0.10
CA LEU A 45 -8.65 -19.20 -0.09
C LEU A 45 -7.64 -19.94 -0.96
N GLN A 46 -7.51 -19.53 -2.23
CA GLN A 46 -6.62 -20.18 -3.19
C GLN A 46 -5.13 -19.95 -2.87
N ASN A 47 -4.78 -18.71 -2.52
CA ASN A 47 -3.41 -18.31 -2.23
C ASN A 47 -3.29 -17.83 -0.78
N PRO A 48 -2.30 -18.30 -0.01
CA PRO A 48 -2.03 -17.75 1.31
C PRO A 48 -1.72 -16.25 1.22
N ILE A 49 -1.97 -15.51 2.28
CA ILE A 49 -1.45 -14.14 2.39
C ILE A 49 0.07 -14.21 2.63
N ILE A 50 0.80 -13.18 2.22
CA ILE A 50 2.25 -13.13 2.44
C ILE A 50 2.51 -12.25 3.66
N VAL A 51 3.34 -12.73 4.58
CA VAL A 51 3.68 -12.02 5.82
C VAL A 51 5.19 -12.01 6.05
N ASP A 52 5.69 -11.05 6.83
CA ASP A 52 7.05 -11.10 7.37
C ASP A 52 7.12 -12.00 8.62
N GLU A 53 8.30 -12.08 9.25
CA GLU A 53 8.50 -12.83 10.49
C GLU A 53 7.63 -12.35 11.65
N ASN A 54 7.25 -11.08 11.68
CA ASN A 54 6.46 -10.44 12.73
C ASN A 54 4.95 -10.43 12.43
N HIS A 55 4.52 -11.15 11.38
CA HIS A 55 3.12 -11.19 10.92
C HIS A 55 2.58 -9.87 10.35
N VAL A 56 3.45 -8.96 9.93
CA VAL A 56 3.07 -7.84 9.07
C VAL A 56 2.63 -8.39 7.72
N VAL A 57 1.40 -8.10 7.32
CA VAL A 57 0.83 -8.58 6.05
C VAL A 57 1.46 -7.81 4.91
N LEU A 58 2.33 -8.43 4.13
CA LEU A 58 3.02 -7.82 2.98
C LEU A 58 2.19 -7.86 1.69
N ASP A 59 1.38 -8.91 1.53
CA ASP A 59 0.42 -9.04 0.43
C ASP A 59 -0.85 -9.73 0.93
N GLY A 60 -2.01 -9.22 0.49
CA GLY A 60 -3.31 -9.77 0.85
C GLY A 60 -4.03 -9.04 1.99
N ASN A 61 -3.80 -7.74 2.17
CA ASN A 61 -4.47 -6.91 3.18
C ASN A 61 -6.00 -7.04 3.14
N HIS A 62 -6.65 -6.98 1.95
CA HIS A 62 -8.11 -7.18 1.87
C HIS A 62 -8.56 -8.59 2.27
N ARG A 63 -7.73 -9.63 2.01
CA ARG A 63 -8.03 -11.01 2.42
C ARG A 63 -7.93 -11.16 3.94
N ALA A 64 -6.87 -10.62 4.55
CA ALA A 64 -6.69 -10.61 5.99
C ALA A 64 -7.86 -9.86 6.68
N HIS A 65 -8.24 -8.70 6.14
CA HIS A 65 -9.38 -7.93 6.63
C HIS A 65 -10.70 -8.71 6.52
N ALA A 66 -10.98 -9.34 5.37
CA ALA A 66 -12.19 -10.15 5.20
C ALA A 66 -12.26 -11.31 6.20
N PHE A 67 -11.13 -11.98 6.45
CA PHE A 67 -11.05 -13.04 7.46
C PHE A 67 -11.35 -12.53 8.87
N ASN A 68 -10.81 -11.36 9.22
CA ASN A 68 -11.06 -10.71 10.51
C ASN A 68 -12.54 -10.34 10.68
N VAL A 69 -13.13 -9.66 9.69
CA VAL A 69 -14.55 -9.25 9.73
C VAL A 69 -15.50 -10.45 9.82
N LEU A 70 -15.14 -11.57 9.19
CA LEU A 70 -15.92 -12.81 9.21
C LEU A 70 -15.63 -13.68 10.45
N ASN A 71 -14.81 -13.22 11.40
CA ASN A 71 -14.44 -13.92 12.62
C ASN A 71 -13.81 -15.30 12.38
N PHE A 72 -13.07 -15.46 11.29
CA PHE A 72 -12.23 -16.66 11.13
C PHE A 72 -11.13 -16.64 12.19
N ARG A 73 -10.92 -17.76 12.87
CA ARG A 73 -9.88 -17.86 13.91
C ARG A 73 -8.47 -17.96 13.34
N PHE A 74 -8.34 -18.58 12.17
CA PHE A 74 -7.06 -18.93 11.57
C PHE A 74 -7.05 -18.65 10.07
N ILE A 75 -5.86 -18.34 9.54
CA ILE A 75 -5.62 -18.08 8.12
C ILE A 75 -4.29 -18.70 7.69
N PRO A 76 -4.21 -19.33 6.50
CA PRO A 76 -2.94 -19.79 5.96
C PRO A 76 -2.10 -18.61 5.45
N VAL A 77 -0.82 -18.62 5.79
CA VAL A 77 0.15 -17.59 5.44
C VAL A 77 1.40 -18.19 4.79
N CYS A 78 2.05 -17.38 3.97
CA CYS A 78 3.39 -17.60 3.43
C CYS A 78 4.31 -16.57 4.09
N LYS A 79 5.09 -17.02 5.07
CA LYS A 79 6.06 -16.19 5.78
C LYS A 79 7.37 -16.14 4.99
N ILE A 80 7.88 -14.93 4.77
CA ILE A 80 9.16 -14.66 4.12
C ILE A 80 10.04 -13.82 5.03
N ASP A 81 11.34 -13.82 4.74
CA ASP A 81 12.27 -12.83 5.30
C ASP A 81 12.14 -11.51 4.55
N TYR A 82 11.57 -10.50 5.22
CA TYR A 82 11.36 -9.18 4.62
C TYR A 82 12.69 -8.49 4.28
N PHE A 83 13.73 -8.72 5.09
CA PHE A 83 15.06 -8.14 4.88
C PHE A 83 15.92 -8.94 3.90
N ASN A 84 15.40 -10.04 3.36
CA ASN A 84 16.07 -10.77 2.28
C ASN A 84 16.35 -9.81 1.10
N ARG A 85 17.60 -9.81 0.61
CA ARG A 85 18.03 -8.94 -0.50
C ARG A 85 17.20 -9.04 -1.78
N HIS A 86 16.46 -10.14 -1.96
CA HIS A 86 15.59 -10.39 -3.11
C HIS A 86 14.15 -9.91 -2.88
N THR A 87 13.76 -9.59 -1.65
CA THR A 87 12.53 -8.87 -1.33
C THR A 87 12.73 -7.39 -1.65
N LYS A 88 11.78 -6.79 -2.38
CA LYS A 88 11.85 -5.39 -2.84
C LYS A 88 10.54 -4.69 -2.56
N LEU A 89 10.64 -3.56 -1.88
CA LEU A 89 9.55 -2.60 -1.78
C LEU A 89 9.57 -1.70 -3.03
N LEU A 90 8.43 -1.63 -3.71
CA LEU A 90 8.21 -0.78 -4.87
C LEU A 90 7.01 0.13 -4.62
N TYR A 91 6.82 1.11 -5.49
CA TYR A 91 5.76 2.10 -5.38
C TYR A 91 4.82 2.04 -6.58
N TRP A 92 3.56 2.40 -6.35
CA TRP A 92 2.57 2.56 -7.40
C TRP A 92 2.55 4.00 -7.91
N PHE A 93 2.72 4.18 -9.22
CA PHE A 93 2.45 5.44 -9.89
C PHE A 93 1.01 5.42 -10.42
N ARG A 94 0.16 6.30 -9.91
CA ARG A 94 -1.23 6.42 -10.37
C ARG A 94 -1.28 7.28 -11.63
N LEU A 95 -1.87 6.74 -12.70
CA LEU A 95 -2.12 7.48 -13.93
C LEU A 95 -3.52 8.09 -13.89
N LEU A 96 -3.61 9.42 -13.92
CA LEU A 96 -4.86 10.15 -14.00
C LEU A 96 -5.13 10.59 -15.45
N GLY A 97 -5.77 9.72 -16.24
CA GLY A 97 -5.88 9.88 -17.70
C GLY A 97 -6.71 11.08 -18.20
N ASN A 98 -7.56 11.69 -17.36
CA ASN A 98 -8.53 12.70 -17.78
C ASN A 98 -8.37 14.07 -17.10
N VAL A 99 -7.19 14.37 -16.57
CA VAL A 99 -6.91 15.70 -15.98
C VAL A 99 -6.73 16.71 -17.12
N LYS A 100 -7.74 17.54 -17.38
CA LYS A 100 -7.69 18.54 -18.47
C LYS A 100 -6.96 19.82 -18.11
N ARG A 101 -6.92 20.16 -16.81
CA ARG A 101 -6.35 21.41 -16.28
C ARG A 101 -5.56 21.10 -15.03
N ILE A 102 -4.26 21.39 -15.06
CA ILE A 102 -3.37 21.20 -13.91
C ILE A 102 -3.70 22.19 -12.79
N GLU A 103 -4.35 23.31 -13.12
CA GLU A 103 -4.81 24.34 -12.19
C GLU A 103 -5.81 23.77 -11.18
N LEU A 104 -6.71 22.88 -11.61
CA LEU A 104 -7.65 22.20 -10.71
C LEU A 104 -6.92 21.36 -9.66
N LEU A 105 -5.84 20.71 -10.07
CA LEU A 105 -5.04 19.89 -9.17
C LEU A 105 -4.29 20.77 -8.17
N LYS A 106 -3.77 21.92 -8.61
CA LYS A 106 -3.16 22.91 -7.72
C LYS A 106 -4.16 23.45 -6.70
N GLU A 107 -5.38 23.79 -7.14
CA GLU A 107 -6.46 24.27 -6.27
C GLU A 107 -6.86 23.23 -5.23
N LEU A 108 -7.03 21.97 -5.63
CA LEU A 108 -7.34 20.86 -4.72
C LEU A 108 -6.23 20.67 -3.67
N ILE A 109 -4.97 20.64 -4.11
CA ILE A 109 -3.82 20.47 -3.21
C ILE A 109 -3.75 21.65 -2.23
N ALA A 110 -3.92 22.88 -2.71
CA ALA A 110 -3.94 24.05 -1.84
C ALA A 110 -5.11 24.03 -0.84
N SER A 111 -6.30 23.58 -1.27
CA SER A 111 -7.46 23.43 -0.38
C SER A 111 -7.26 22.37 0.71
N ALA A 112 -6.42 21.37 0.43
CA ALA A 112 -5.98 20.35 1.37
C ALA A 112 -4.76 20.78 2.20
N GLY A 113 -4.34 22.05 2.15
CA GLY A 113 -3.19 22.58 2.90
C GLY A 113 -1.83 22.22 2.32
N GLY A 114 -1.77 21.63 1.13
CA GLY A 114 -0.54 21.27 0.44
C GLY A 114 0.07 22.43 -0.34
N THR A 115 1.38 22.35 -0.56
CA THR A 115 2.13 23.27 -1.42
C THR A 115 2.61 22.55 -2.67
N PHE A 116 2.59 23.26 -3.80
CA PHE A 116 2.84 22.70 -5.13
C PHE A 116 4.03 23.38 -5.80
N TYR A 117 5.12 22.62 -6.02
CA TYR A 117 6.38 23.14 -6.55
C TYR A 117 6.69 22.56 -7.93
N PRO A 118 6.97 23.39 -8.95
CA PRO A 118 7.47 22.90 -10.22
C PRO A 118 8.89 22.35 -10.08
N ILE A 119 9.15 21.20 -10.69
CA ILE A 119 10.47 20.56 -10.77
C ILE A 119 10.87 20.45 -12.25
N SER A 120 12.15 20.67 -12.53
CA SER A 120 12.68 20.70 -13.91
C SER A 120 12.60 19.37 -14.64
N GLU A 121 12.82 18.25 -13.96
CA GLU A 121 12.92 16.93 -14.58
C GLU A 121 12.53 15.78 -13.65
N ARG A 122 12.22 14.62 -14.25
CA ARG A 122 11.83 13.40 -13.53
C ARG A 122 12.86 12.94 -12.50
N LEU A 123 14.15 13.06 -12.83
CA LEU A 123 15.23 12.60 -11.94
C LEU A 123 15.32 13.45 -10.68
N ALA A 124 15.20 14.77 -10.82
CA ALA A 124 15.14 15.69 -9.70
C ALA A 124 13.91 15.43 -8.82
N LEU A 125 12.74 15.17 -9.43
CA LEU A 125 11.53 14.82 -8.67
C LEU A 125 11.73 13.53 -7.88
N LYS A 126 12.30 12.50 -8.53
CA LYS A 126 12.59 11.22 -7.87
C LYS A 126 13.50 11.41 -6.66
N LYS A 127 14.59 12.17 -6.80
CA LYS A 127 15.52 12.46 -5.70
C LYS A 127 14.83 13.21 -4.55
N ALA A 128 14.00 14.19 -4.85
CA ALA A 128 13.24 14.92 -3.84
C ALA A 128 12.27 14.01 -3.04
N LEU A 129 11.62 13.06 -3.72
CA LEU A 129 10.74 12.08 -3.05
C LEU A 129 11.52 11.03 -2.25
N GLU A 130 12.78 10.73 -2.60
CA GLU A 130 13.66 9.87 -1.81
C GLU A 130 14.09 10.56 -0.49
N GLU A 131 14.17 11.90 -0.48
CA GLU A 131 14.52 12.70 0.71
C GLU A 131 13.31 12.98 1.62
N ASN A 132 12.09 12.97 1.09
CA ASN A 132 10.85 13.18 1.85
C ASN A 132 9.77 12.16 1.49
N CYS A 133 9.53 11.20 2.38
CA CYS A 133 8.54 10.14 2.20
C CYS A 133 7.08 10.57 2.41
N LEU A 134 6.83 11.77 2.94
CA LEU A 134 5.50 12.34 3.10
C LEU A 134 5.06 13.21 1.90
N ALA A 135 5.98 13.42 0.94
CA ALA A 135 5.69 14.15 -0.27
C ALA A 135 5.10 13.25 -1.36
N CYS A 136 4.41 13.86 -2.32
CA CYS A 136 3.96 13.18 -3.53
C CYS A 136 4.43 13.92 -4.80
N GLY A 137 4.57 13.17 -5.89
CA GLY A 137 5.05 13.69 -7.16
C GLY A 137 4.00 13.53 -8.25
N ILE A 138 3.86 14.55 -9.08
CA ILE A 138 2.94 14.52 -10.23
C ILE A 138 3.72 14.79 -11.51
N GLN A 139 3.54 13.90 -12.47
CA GLN A 139 3.96 14.13 -13.86
C GLN A 139 2.72 14.47 -14.69
N TYR A 140 2.77 15.59 -15.42
CA TYR A 140 1.72 16.05 -16.32
C TYR A 140 2.34 16.39 -17.69
N GLY A 141 2.24 15.46 -18.64
CA GLY A 141 3.01 15.53 -19.88
C GLY A 141 4.52 15.53 -19.57
N GLU A 142 5.21 16.56 -20.06
CA GLU A 142 6.65 16.78 -19.82
C GLU A 142 6.94 17.63 -18.56
N LYS A 143 5.91 17.99 -17.79
CA LYS A 143 6.06 18.79 -16.56
C LYS A 143 6.04 17.91 -15.33
N TYR A 144 6.85 18.28 -14.33
CA TYR A 144 6.99 17.56 -13.07
C TYR A 144 6.69 18.49 -11.91
N PHE A 145 6.03 17.97 -10.89
CA PHE A 145 5.63 18.74 -9.72
C PHE A 145 5.88 17.93 -8.46
N TYR A 146 6.48 18.59 -7.47
CA TYR A 146 6.66 18.08 -6.12
C TYR A 146 5.61 18.71 -5.22
N ILE A 147 4.97 17.90 -4.40
CA ILE A 147 3.90 18.33 -3.50
C ILE A 147 4.28 17.93 -2.09
N SER A 148 4.21 18.88 -1.18
CA SER A 148 4.43 18.65 0.24
C SER A 148 3.29 19.22 1.05
N PHE A 149 3.03 18.60 2.19
CA PHE A 149 2.08 19.07 3.18
C PHE A 149 2.86 19.44 4.46
N PRO A 150 2.45 20.48 5.19
CA PRO A 150 2.98 20.75 6.53
C PRO A 150 2.76 19.56 7.47
N GLU A 151 3.61 19.41 8.49
CA GLU A 151 3.48 18.31 9.47
C GLU A 151 2.15 18.36 10.23
N GLU A 152 1.57 19.55 10.41
CA GLU A 152 0.25 19.71 11.05
C GLU A 152 -0.90 19.14 10.20
N VAL A 153 -0.67 18.99 8.90
CA VAL A 153 -1.65 18.46 7.94
C VAL A 153 -1.36 16.98 7.69
N CYS A 154 -0.11 16.63 7.38
CA CYS A 154 0.34 15.28 7.06
C CYS A 154 1.52 14.93 7.96
N CYS A 155 1.26 14.17 9.02
CA CYS A 155 2.29 13.71 9.96
C CYS A 155 2.72 12.26 9.73
N ASP A 156 1.87 11.45 9.10
CA ASP A 156 2.19 10.08 8.69
C ASP A 156 1.32 9.63 7.49
N ALA A 157 1.71 8.53 6.86
CA ALA A 157 1.02 7.99 5.69
C ALA A 157 -0.39 7.45 5.99
N VAL A 158 -0.72 7.18 7.25
CA VAL A 158 -2.02 6.62 7.67
C VAL A 158 -3.05 7.73 7.84
N VAL A 159 -2.72 8.80 8.56
CA VAL A 159 -3.59 9.98 8.73
C VAL A 159 -3.83 10.68 7.39
N THR A 160 -2.91 10.53 6.44
CA THR A 160 -2.98 11.17 5.12
C THR A 160 -4.11 10.64 4.22
N TYR A 161 -4.62 9.43 4.47
CA TYR A 161 -5.71 8.87 3.66
C TYR A 161 -6.97 9.74 3.68
N ASP A 162 -7.21 10.51 4.75
CA ASP A 162 -8.41 11.33 4.92
C ASP A 162 -8.25 12.79 4.44
N ILE A 163 -7.08 13.17 3.88
CA ILE A 163 -6.74 14.57 3.56
C ILE A 163 -7.29 15.02 2.19
N ILE A 164 -7.52 14.09 1.24
CA ILE A 164 -7.89 14.39 -0.15
C ILE A 164 -9.18 13.67 -0.55
#